data_AF-A0A1H5F6M0-F1
#
_entry.id   AF-A0A1H5F6M0-F1
#
_cell.length_a   1.000
_cell.length_b   1.000
_cell.length_c   1.000
_cell.angle_alpha   90.00
_cell.angle_beta   90.00
_cell.angle_gamma   90.00
#
_symmetry.space_group_name_H-M   'P 1'
#
loop_
_entity.id
_entity.type
_entity.pdbx_description
1 polymer ?
#
loop_
_entity_poly.entity_id
_entity_poly.type
_entity_poly.pdbx_seq_one_letter_code
_entity_poly.pdbx_strand_id
1 'polypeptide(L)' 'MRSEMTCAAKMEVELEIGGEVVKRSAKEWALIMSLNWDTVRQRRYRGSNWTESLQPKAARSSFNDRR' A
#
# COMPACT_ATOMS: atom_id res chain seq x y z
N MET A 1 -2.64 -4.05 -29.18
CA MET A 1 -3.31 -4.17 -27.85
C MET A 1 -2.30 -3.73 -26.80
N ARG A 2 -2.50 -2.57 -26.15
CA ARG A 2 -1.64 -2.15 -25.03
C ARG A 2 -1.92 -3.11 -23.89
N SER A 3 -0.96 -3.98 -23.57
CA SER A 3 -1.00 -4.78 -22.34
C SER A 3 -1.17 -3.82 -21.17
N GLU A 4 -2.37 -3.83 -20.60
CA GLU A 4 -2.73 -3.14 -19.39
C GLU A 4 -1.84 -3.68 -18.26
N MET A 5 -0.68 -3.05 -18.09
CA MET A 5 0.21 -3.22 -16.94
C MET A 5 -0.43 -2.55 -15.70
N THR A 6 -1.72 -2.86 -15.46
CA THR A 6 -2.60 -2.25 -14.45
C THR A 6 -2.94 -3.21 -13.31
N CYS A 7 -2.39 -4.42 -13.27
CA CYS A 7 -2.86 -5.49 -12.39
C CYS A 7 -2.81 -5.09 -10.91
N ALA A 8 -1.74 -4.47 -10.42
CA ALA A 8 -1.61 -4.19 -8.99
C ALA A 8 -2.53 -3.07 -8.48
N ALA A 9 -2.83 -2.05 -9.30
CA ALA A 9 -3.60 -0.88 -8.85
C ALA A 9 -5.10 -1.14 -8.75
N LYS A 10 -5.62 -1.99 -9.65
CA LYS A 10 -7.03 -2.39 -9.70
C LYS A 10 -7.32 -3.62 -8.82
N MET A 11 -6.32 -4.22 -8.18
CA MET A 11 -6.54 -5.36 -7.29
C MET A 11 -7.41 -4.96 -6.11
N GLU A 12 -8.48 -5.72 -5.90
CA GLU A 12 -9.32 -5.60 -4.72
C GLU A 12 -8.57 -6.16 -3.51
N VAL A 13 -8.44 -5.34 -2.49
CA VAL A 13 -7.80 -5.66 -1.23
C VAL A 13 -8.85 -5.48 -0.14
N GLU A 14 -8.97 -6.49 0.70
CA GLU A 14 -9.79 -6.46 1.89
C GLU A 14 -8.93 -6.02 3.06
N LEU A 15 -9.29 -4.92 3.71
CA LEU A 15 -8.62 -4.45 4.92
C LEU A 15 -9.64 -4.11 5.98
N GLU A 16 -9.28 -4.40 7.23
CA GLU A 16 -10.06 -4.02 8.40
C GLU A 16 -9.65 -2.62 8.85
N ILE A 17 -10.57 -1.66 8.77
CA ILE A 17 -10.43 -0.36 9.43
C ILE A 17 -11.52 -0.26 10.50
N GLY A 18 -11.12 -0.04 11.75
CA GLY A 18 -12.07 0.29 12.82
C GLY A 18 -13.05 -0.84 13.16
N GLY A 19 -12.69 -2.10 12.90
CA GLY A 19 -13.53 -3.28 13.13
C GLY A 19 -14.44 -3.65 11.96
N GLU A 20 -14.38 -2.93 10.83
CA GLU A 20 -15.12 -3.26 9.60
C GLU A 20 -14.17 -3.70 8.49
N VAL A 21 -14.45 -4.87 7.90
CA VAL A 21 -13.73 -5.38 6.72
C VAL A 21 -14.29 -4.73 5.47
N VAL A 22 -13.53 -3.80 4.91
CA VAL A 22 -13.91 -3.11 3.68
C VAL A 22 -13.11 -3.68 2.52
N LYS A 23 -13.75 -3.89 1.37
CA LYS A 23 -13.09 -4.30 0.12
C LYS A 23 -12.99 -3.09 -0.80
N ARG A 24 -11.77 -2.69 -1.17
CA ARG A 24 -11.52 -1.59 -2.14
C ARG A 24 -10.28 -1.87 -2.96
N SER A 25 -10.10 -1.13 -4.04
CA SER A 25 -8.88 -1.25 -4.83
C SER A 25 -7.65 -0.81 -4.03
N ALA A 26 -6.51 -1.44 -4.31
CA ALA A 26 -5.25 -1.09 -3.67
C ALA A 26 -4.88 0.40 -3.81
N LYS A 27 -5.26 1.02 -4.94
CA LYS A 27 -5.05 2.45 -5.18
C LYS A 27 -5.95 3.32 -4.29
N GLU A 28 -7.21 2.96 -4.11
CA GLU A 28 -8.10 3.67 -3.19
C GLU A 28 -7.63 3.53 -1.75
N TRP A 29 -7.18 2.35 -1.35
CA TRP A 29 -6.57 2.13 -0.04
C TRP A 29 -5.36 3.03 0.19
N ALA A 30 -4.48 3.18 -0.81
CA ALA A 30 -3.36 4.11 -0.71
C ALA A 30 -3.83 5.56 -0.48
N LEU A 31 -4.90 5.99 -1.15
CA LEU A 31 -5.48 7.32 -0.93
C LEU A 31 -6.10 7.48 0.46
N ILE A 32 -6.89 6.50 0.90
CA ILE A 32 -7.54 6.49 2.23
C ILE A 32 -6.47 6.54 3.34
N MET A 33 -5.39 5.78 3.17
CA MET A 33 -4.30 5.71 4.13
C MET A 33 -3.27 6.84 3.95
N SER A 34 -3.55 7.80 3.05
CA SER A 34 -2.69 8.95 2.72
C SER A 34 -1.26 8.55 2.37
N LEU A 35 -1.11 7.45 1.64
CA LEU A 35 0.16 6.91 1.17
C LEU A 35 0.34 7.16 -0.34
N ASN A 36 1.58 7.48 -0.73
CA ASN A 36 1.92 7.54 -2.14
C ASN A 36 1.82 6.14 -2.76
N TRP A 37 1.05 6.01 -3.84
CA TRP A 37 0.89 4.77 -4.59
C TRP A 37 2.22 4.18 -5.07
N ASP A 38 3.19 5.02 -5.47
CA ASP A 38 4.51 4.53 -5.86
C ASP A 38 5.24 3.84 -4.72
N THR A 39 5.08 4.33 -3.48
CA THR A 39 5.62 3.68 -2.28
C THR A 39 4.97 2.31 -2.06
N VAL A 40 3.64 2.23 -2.17
CA VAL A 40 2.89 0.97 -2.03
C VAL A 40 3.32 -0.03 -3.11
N ARG A 41 3.44 0.42 -4.36
CA ARG A 41 3.90 -0.38 -5.49
C ARG A 41 5.31 -0.93 -5.24
N GLN A 42 6.25 -0.11 -4.77
CA GLN A 42 7.61 -0.54 -4.46
C GLN A 42 7.65 -1.55 -3.31
N ARG A 43 6.82 -1.38 -2.27
CA ARG A 43 6.67 -2.38 -1.20
C ARG A 43 6.15 -3.72 -1.75
N ARG A 44 5.18 -3.68 -2.64
CA ARG A 44 4.67 -4.88 -3.33
C ARG A 44 5.72 -5.53 -4.23
N TYR A 45 6.51 -4.77 -4.98
CA TYR A 45 7.61 -5.33 -5.78
C TYR A 45 8.69 -6.01 -4.92
N ARG A 46 8.90 -5.55 -3.69
CA ARG A 46 9.79 -6.20 -2.71
C ARG A 46 9.18 -7.48 -2.10
N GLY A 47 7.95 -7.83 -2.46
CA GLY A 47 7.25 -9.00 -1.95
C GLY A 47 6.48 -8.76 -0.64
N SER A 48 6.34 -7.52 -0.17
CA SER A 48 5.54 -7.22 1.02
C SER A 48 4.06 -7.52 0.79
N ASN A 49 3.33 -7.91 1.84
CA ASN A 49 1.89 -8.15 1.77
C ASN A 49 1.12 -6.83 1.60
N TRP A 50 -0.13 -6.89 1.15
CA TRP A 50 -0.96 -5.69 0.98
C TRP A 50 -1.18 -4.94 2.28
N THR A 51 -1.46 -5.65 3.37
CA THR A 51 -1.63 -5.08 4.71
C THR A 51 -0.38 -4.30 5.14
N GLU A 52 0.81 -4.83 4.92
CA GLU A 52 2.06 -4.13 5.24
C GLU A 52 2.39 -3.00 4.26
N SER A 53 2.06 -3.20 2.98
CA SER A 53 2.31 -2.22 1.93
C SER A 53 1.45 -0.97 2.11
N LEU A 54 0.20 -1.18 2.54
CA LEU A 54 -0.81 -0.16 2.80
C LEU A 54 -0.76 0.34 4.25
N GLN A 55 -0.07 -0.35 5.17
CA GLN A 55 0.15 0.19 6.51
C GLN A 55 0.92 1.52 6.43
N PRO A 56 0.41 2.60 7.05
CA PRO A 56 1.18 3.80 7.33
C PRO A 56 2.14 3.49 8.48
N LYS A 57 3.06 2.54 8.25
CA LYS A 57 4.14 2.26 9.20
C LYS A 57 4.99 3.52 9.29
N ALA A 58 4.97 4.09 10.49
CA ALA A 58 5.74 5.22 10.98
C ALA A 58 6.91 5.56 10.08
N ALA A 59 6.83 6.72 9.42
CA ALA A 59 7.98 7.37 8.83
C ALA A 59 8.97 7.69 9.96
N ARG A 60 9.79 6.70 10.35
CA ARG A 60 10.90 6.78 11.29
C ARG A 60 11.51 5.40 11.51
N SER A 61 12.12 4.81 10.48
CA SER A 61 13.50 4.44 10.76
C SER A 61 14.27 5.74 10.61
N SER A 62 14.60 6.35 11.73
CA SER A 62 15.66 7.33 11.70
C SER A 62 16.92 6.57 11.28
N PHE A 63 17.17 6.49 9.98
CA PHE A 63 18.46 6.05 9.46
C PHE A 63 19.56 7.05 9.85
N ASN A 64 19.23 8.15 10.55
CA ASN A 64 20.13 9.21 10.97
C ASN A 64 20.06 9.58 12.47
N ASP A 65 19.56 8.72 13.37
CA ASP A 65 19.69 8.92 14.84
C ASP A 65 20.96 8.24 15.40
N ARG A 66 22.04 8.20 14.61
CA ARG A 66 23.37 7.85 15.13
C ARG A 66 24.45 8.62 14.37
N ARG A 67 24.78 9.79 14.92
CA ARG A 67 26.13 10.26 15.27
C ARG A 67 26.37 11.72 14.89
#